data_AF-V8D1L5-F1
#
_entry.id   AF-V8D1L5-F1
#
_cell.length_a   1.000
_cell.length_b   1.000
_cell.length_c   1.000
_cell.angle_alpha   90.00
_cell.angle_beta   90.00
_cell.angle_gamma   90.00
#
_symmetry.space_group_name_H-M   'P 1'
#
loop_
_entity.id
_entity.type
_entity.pdbx_description
1 polymer ?
#
loop_
_entity_poly.entity_id
_entity_poly.type
_entity_poly.pdbx_seq_one_letter_code
_entity_poly.pdbx_strand_id
1 'polypeptide(L)'
;MATTQRVLPMAAAVLAAGLLLGACSTETSGTSVAAASSTPAAPQVDKAALNPGTYPTTPAAPYGTATTDTILEIEGQRLAEFVVVPFEVDPELTEVKMPTQVLRTYKNLSMTLGEGQINVPANKEMLYGFVSTAATATATAKEVGRSLVQMVLRYKDSGQATAAAQQMHDSLIDEPDPALKEKAERIDVLPKTLVSTGDTAEGGVSVNAFTAHGDYVLYTWASAPAAGRGWTAQSVATALKLQEPLIDKFPATPTREQNGGTAAPLPQVDQDSILIYAIPEEDPDAQGGSDMAVYGPRGMTHRSTNPPLTYKTLTDAGALHNASYKTTVYRAATTVDAQKIVDVFIGDLISSDGFTPAPSPPGLPNASCATKDTADGTKDYCMVVNGRYVGEASGIDNKTDVDRLISAQYLTLDHADQDAE
;
A
#
# COMPACT_ATOMS: atom_id res chain seq x y z
N MET A 1 -46.51 2.45 36.58
CA MET A 1 -45.86 2.46 37.90
C MET A 1 -44.39 2.77 37.64
N ALA A 2 -43.90 4.01 37.52
CA ALA A 2 -43.91 5.17 38.42
C ALA A 2 -43.14 4.95 39.73
N THR A 3 -41.82 5.12 39.71
CA THR A 3 -40.97 5.64 40.81
C THR A 3 -39.59 5.92 40.18
N THR A 4 -39.15 7.14 39.87
CA THR A 4 -38.90 8.35 40.68
C THR A 4 -37.78 8.09 41.71
N GLN A 5 -36.51 8.35 41.36
CA GLN A 5 -35.75 9.60 41.58
C GLN A 5 -35.12 9.67 42.99
N ARG A 6 -33.80 9.89 43.08
CA ARG A 6 -33.20 11.02 43.81
C ARG A 6 -31.68 11.02 43.79
N VAL A 7 -31.15 12.18 43.41
CA VAL A 7 -29.77 12.65 43.51
C VAL A 7 -29.71 13.64 44.68
N LEU A 8 -28.48 13.93 45.15
CA LEU A 8 -27.98 15.05 45.99
C LEU A 8 -27.93 14.79 47.53
N PRO A 9 -27.10 15.54 48.30
CA PRO A 9 -25.71 16.02 48.08
C PRO A 9 -24.86 16.08 49.40
N MET A 10 -23.70 16.76 49.36
CA MET A 10 -22.99 17.43 50.49
C MET A 10 -22.27 16.49 51.50
N ALA A 11 -21.17 16.84 52.18
CA ALA A 11 -20.33 18.04 52.23
C ALA A 11 -18.98 17.64 52.89
N ALA A 12 -17.98 18.52 52.71
CA ALA A 12 -16.67 18.47 53.34
C ALA A 12 -16.72 18.58 54.88
N ALA A 13 -15.76 17.93 55.55
CA ALA A 13 -15.37 18.27 56.91
C ALA A 13 -13.85 18.09 57.08
N VAL A 14 -13.17 19.21 57.27
CA VAL A 14 -11.79 19.34 57.72
C VAL A 14 -11.75 19.03 59.22
N LEU A 15 -10.84 18.16 59.66
CA LEU A 15 -10.38 18.14 61.06
C LEU A 15 -8.88 17.92 61.12
N ALA A 16 -8.18 18.99 61.50
CA ALA A 16 -6.82 18.95 61.98
C ALA A 16 -6.83 18.52 63.46
N ALA A 17 -5.98 17.55 63.81
CA ALA A 17 -5.59 17.31 65.18
C ALA A 17 -4.11 16.93 65.19
N GLY A 18 -3.28 17.89 65.61
CA GLY A 18 -1.87 17.68 65.86
C GLY A 18 -1.65 16.92 67.16
N LEU A 19 -0.70 15.99 67.15
CA LEU A 19 -0.05 15.48 68.35
C LEU A 19 1.46 15.58 68.13
N LEU A 20 2.03 16.55 68.85
CA LEU A 20 3.45 16.72 69.09
C LEU A 20 3.89 15.71 70.16
N LEU A 21 4.85 14.85 69.82
CA LEU A 21 5.74 14.22 70.80
C LEU A 21 7.17 14.40 70.31
N GLY A 22 7.95 15.14 71.09
CA GLY A 22 9.33 15.47 70.79
C GLY A 22 10.35 14.48 71.37
N ALA A 23 11.51 14.47 70.68
CA ALA A 23 12.88 14.16 71.12
C ALA A 23 13.22 12.68 71.45
N CYS A 24 14.36 12.11 71.02
CA CYS A 24 15.67 12.72 70.77
C CYS A 24 16.35 12.27 69.47
N SER A 25 17.14 13.22 68.97
CA SER A 25 18.14 13.16 67.91
C SER A 25 19.33 12.25 68.21
N THR A 26 19.72 11.46 67.21
CA THR A 26 21.14 11.19 66.90
C THR A 26 21.33 11.47 65.42
N GLU A 27 22.07 12.53 65.11
CA GLU A 27 22.43 12.90 63.74
C GLU A 27 23.35 11.84 63.14
N THR A 28 22.98 11.30 61.99
CA THR A 28 23.94 10.84 60.99
C THR A 28 23.39 11.25 59.65
N SER A 29 24.13 12.12 58.98
CA SER A 29 23.82 12.77 57.71
C SER A 29 23.43 11.74 56.65
N GLY A 30 22.13 11.63 56.35
CA GLY A 30 21.58 10.85 55.27
C GLY A 30 20.82 11.77 54.32
N THR A 31 21.46 12.17 53.23
CA THR A 31 20.84 12.87 52.11
C THR A 31 19.63 12.07 51.64
N SER A 32 18.42 12.64 51.71
CA SER A 32 17.22 12.03 51.15
C SER A 32 17.37 11.98 49.63
N VAL A 33 17.72 10.80 49.09
CA VAL A 33 17.63 10.55 47.66
C VAL A 33 16.14 10.41 47.34
N ALA A 34 15.58 11.43 46.70
CA ALA A 34 14.30 11.28 46.02
C ALA A 34 14.44 10.08 45.07
N ALA A 35 13.63 9.04 45.28
CA ALA A 35 13.55 7.92 44.37
C ALA A 35 13.02 8.45 43.03
N ALA A 36 13.95 8.75 42.12
CA ALA A 36 13.64 8.97 40.73
C ALA A 36 12.99 7.68 40.23
N SER A 37 11.71 7.77 39.86
CA SER A 37 11.05 6.77 39.04
C SER A 37 11.71 6.81 37.66
N SER A 38 12.89 6.19 37.54
CA SER A 38 13.56 6.01 36.26
C SER A 38 12.85 4.88 35.52
N THR A 39 11.91 5.24 34.65
CA THR A 39 11.61 4.41 33.48
C THR A 39 12.95 4.12 32.79
N PRO A 40 13.30 2.86 32.50
CA PRO A 40 14.53 2.57 31.78
C PRO A 40 14.55 3.38 30.48
N ALA A 41 15.61 4.17 30.28
CA ALA A 41 15.81 4.83 29.00
C ALA A 41 15.87 3.76 27.90
N ALA A 42 15.21 4.01 26.77
CA ALA A 42 15.29 3.11 25.63
C ALA A 42 16.78 2.90 25.26
N PRO A 43 17.20 1.67 24.93
CA PRO A 43 18.60 1.41 24.59
C PRO A 43 19.00 2.30 23.40
N GLN A 44 20.09 3.04 23.56
CA GLN A 44 20.62 3.93 22.52
C GLN A 44 21.23 3.12 21.38
N VAL A 45 21.10 3.61 20.15
CA VAL A 45 21.73 3.00 18.97
C VAL A 45 23.24 3.21 19.01
N ASP A 46 24.00 2.13 18.86
CA ASP A 46 25.46 2.14 18.75
C ASP A 46 25.86 2.09 17.27
N LYS A 47 26.02 3.28 16.68
CA LYS A 47 26.40 3.44 15.26
C LYS A 47 27.74 2.76 14.91
N ALA A 48 28.66 2.62 15.87
CA ALA A 48 29.96 1.99 15.63
C ALA A 48 29.86 0.45 15.56
N ALA A 49 28.80 -0.13 16.13
CA ALA A 49 28.52 -1.56 16.08
C ALA A 49 27.62 -1.96 14.90
N LEU A 50 27.03 -1.01 14.18
CA LEU A 50 26.23 -1.28 12.98
C LEU A 50 27.10 -1.82 11.85
N ASN A 51 26.59 -2.82 11.14
CA ASN A 51 27.25 -3.40 9.97
C ASN A 51 26.37 -3.25 8.73
N PRO A 52 26.53 -2.19 7.92
CA PRO A 52 25.75 -2.00 6.69
C PRO A 52 26.19 -2.89 5.52
N GLY A 53 27.30 -3.63 5.65
CA GLY A 53 27.88 -4.36 4.53
C GLY A 53 28.32 -3.42 3.39
N THR A 54 27.87 -3.72 2.17
CA THR A 54 28.15 -2.91 0.96
C THR A 54 27.04 -1.92 0.63
N TYR A 55 25.94 -1.91 1.38
CA TYR A 55 24.81 -1.03 1.11
C TYR A 55 25.17 0.43 1.39
N PRO A 56 24.62 1.39 0.60
CA PRO A 56 24.82 2.81 0.85
C PRO A 56 24.26 3.21 2.22
N THR A 57 24.95 4.13 2.87
CA THR A 57 24.62 4.65 4.21
C THR A 57 24.30 6.14 4.22
N THR A 58 24.24 6.74 3.03
CA THR A 58 23.87 8.14 2.80
C THR A 58 22.74 8.17 1.78
N PRO A 59 21.87 9.20 1.81
CA PRO A 59 20.83 9.36 0.81
C PRO A 59 21.38 9.34 -0.62
N ALA A 60 20.59 8.83 -1.56
CA ALA A 60 20.91 8.92 -2.97
C ALA A 60 20.96 10.39 -3.43
N ALA A 61 21.62 10.63 -4.57
CA ALA A 61 21.50 11.92 -5.24
C ALA A 61 20.04 12.17 -5.66
N PRO A 62 19.56 13.43 -5.70
CA PRO A 62 18.22 13.74 -6.17
C PRO A 62 17.95 13.15 -7.57
N TYR A 63 16.82 12.46 -7.72
CA TYR A 63 16.45 11.79 -8.96
C TYR A 63 15.99 12.75 -10.07
N GLY A 64 15.62 13.98 -9.72
CA GLY A 64 15.17 15.00 -10.67
C GLY A 64 13.82 14.68 -11.32
N THR A 65 13.62 15.23 -12.52
CA THR A 65 12.39 15.04 -13.30
C THR A 65 12.46 13.80 -14.17
N ALA A 66 11.30 13.19 -14.39
CA ALA A 66 11.14 12.14 -15.39
C ALA A 66 11.63 12.59 -16.77
N THR A 67 11.99 11.61 -17.59
CA THR A 67 12.38 11.77 -19.00
C THR A 67 11.26 11.25 -19.91
N THR A 68 11.40 11.41 -21.23
CA THR A 68 10.48 10.81 -22.20
C THR A 68 10.40 9.29 -22.10
N ASP A 69 11.46 8.65 -21.62
CA ASP A 69 11.58 7.20 -21.56
C ASP A 69 11.02 6.63 -20.25
N THR A 70 10.96 7.46 -19.20
CA THR A 70 10.53 7.05 -17.85
C THR A 70 9.15 7.60 -17.47
N ILE A 71 8.63 8.61 -18.18
CA ILE A 71 7.36 9.27 -17.83
C ILE A 71 6.19 8.28 -17.69
N LEU A 72 6.06 7.28 -18.56
CA LEU A 72 4.94 6.34 -18.51
C LEU A 72 4.95 5.47 -17.26
N GLU A 73 6.16 5.11 -16.78
CA GLU A 73 6.34 4.40 -15.53
C GLU A 73 6.00 5.30 -14.34
N ILE A 74 6.57 6.51 -14.28
CA ILE A 74 6.31 7.46 -13.19
C ILE A 74 4.83 7.83 -13.11
N GLU A 75 4.16 8.08 -14.24
CA GLU A 75 2.72 8.33 -14.28
C GLU A 75 1.91 7.12 -13.81
N GLY A 76 2.30 5.90 -14.18
CA GLY A 76 1.65 4.67 -13.71
C GLY A 76 1.82 4.44 -12.21
N GLN A 77 2.99 4.77 -11.64
CA GLN A 77 3.23 4.72 -10.20
C GLN A 77 2.34 5.76 -9.48
N ARG A 78 2.29 7.00 -9.97
CA ARG A 78 1.41 8.05 -9.44
C ARG A 78 -0.06 7.65 -9.51
N LEU A 79 -0.46 6.99 -10.59
CA LEU A 79 -1.83 6.52 -10.81
C LEU A 79 -2.27 5.50 -9.75
N ALA A 80 -1.34 4.74 -9.13
CA ALA A 80 -1.67 3.79 -8.08
C ALA A 80 -2.42 4.42 -6.89
N GLU A 81 -2.11 5.68 -6.53
CA GLU A 81 -2.84 6.40 -5.48
C GLU A 81 -4.28 6.77 -5.88
N PHE A 82 -4.63 6.59 -7.15
CA PHE A 82 -5.93 6.90 -7.73
C PHE A 82 -6.63 5.66 -8.32
N VAL A 83 -6.19 4.45 -7.96
CA VAL A 83 -6.89 3.20 -8.26
C VAL A 83 -7.55 2.65 -6.99
N VAL A 84 -8.81 2.25 -7.08
CA VAL A 84 -9.52 1.61 -5.97
C VAL A 84 -8.85 0.29 -5.63
N VAL A 85 -8.54 0.07 -4.36
CA VAL A 85 -8.00 -1.20 -3.89
C VAL A 85 -9.17 -2.16 -3.66
N PRO A 86 -9.09 -3.44 -4.06
CA PRO A 86 -10.21 -4.38 -3.94
C PRO A 86 -10.90 -4.49 -2.57
N PHE A 87 -10.16 -4.36 -1.45
CA PHE A 87 -10.76 -4.43 -0.11
C PHE A 87 -11.75 -3.30 0.18
N GLU A 88 -11.65 -2.18 -0.54
CA GLU A 88 -12.59 -1.05 -0.43
C GLU A 88 -13.93 -1.35 -1.09
N VAL A 89 -13.95 -2.31 -2.02
CA VAL A 89 -15.15 -2.80 -2.71
C VAL A 89 -15.85 -3.86 -1.87
N ASP A 90 -15.08 -4.83 -1.36
CA ASP A 90 -15.52 -5.85 -0.41
C ASP A 90 -14.39 -6.10 0.60
N PRO A 91 -14.63 -5.91 1.92
CA PRO A 91 -13.60 -6.07 2.95
C PRO A 91 -13.04 -7.50 3.07
N GLU A 92 -13.67 -8.51 2.45
CA GLU A 92 -13.13 -9.88 2.38
C GLU A 92 -12.04 -10.04 1.30
N LEU A 93 -11.90 -9.10 0.35
CA LEU A 93 -10.89 -9.13 -0.72
C LEU A 93 -9.52 -8.65 -0.24
N THR A 94 -8.93 -9.35 0.72
CA THR A 94 -7.67 -8.96 1.37
C THR A 94 -6.44 -9.68 0.82
N GLU A 95 -6.62 -10.79 0.11
CA GLU A 95 -5.49 -11.56 -0.42
C GLU A 95 -5.04 -10.98 -1.76
N VAL A 96 -3.96 -10.19 -1.76
CA VAL A 96 -3.37 -9.62 -2.97
C VAL A 96 -2.96 -10.73 -3.94
N LYS A 97 -3.32 -10.57 -5.21
CA LYS A 97 -2.97 -11.48 -6.30
C LYS A 97 -2.22 -10.73 -7.38
N MET A 98 -1.53 -11.51 -8.22
CA MET A 98 -0.91 -10.98 -9.43
C MET A 98 -1.86 -11.11 -10.64
N PRO A 99 -1.83 -10.15 -11.58
CA PRO A 99 -0.98 -8.95 -11.56
C PRO A 99 -1.52 -7.85 -10.64
N THR A 100 -0.62 -7.22 -9.87
CA THR A 100 -0.85 -5.93 -9.22
C THR A 100 0.37 -5.05 -9.48
N GLN A 101 0.28 -4.14 -10.45
CA GLN A 101 1.45 -3.43 -10.99
C GLN A 101 1.10 -2.25 -11.91
N VAL A 102 2.12 -1.44 -12.18
CA VAL A 102 2.16 -0.47 -13.28
C VAL A 102 2.12 -1.17 -14.65
N LEU A 103 1.35 -0.59 -15.57
CA LEU A 103 1.24 -1.01 -16.98
C LEU A 103 1.83 0.08 -17.86
N ARG A 104 2.94 -0.20 -18.54
CA ARG A 104 3.67 0.79 -19.36
C ARG A 104 3.23 0.79 -20.81
N THR A 105 2.63 -0.31 -21.27
CA THR A 105 2.15 -0.50 -22.63
C THR A 105 0.97 -1.44 -22.66
N TYR A 106 0.21 -1.45 -23.75
CA TYR A 106 -0.87 -2.41 -23.95
C TYR A 106 -0.42 -3.88 -23.91
N LYS A 107 0.86 -4.18 -24.17
CA LYS A 107 1.38 -5.55 -24.06
C LYS A 107 1.35 -6.06 -22.62
N ASN A 108 1.40 -5.17 -21.62
CA ASN A 108 1.29 -5.57 -20.22
C ASN A 108 -0.11 -6.06 -19.85
N LEU A 109 -1.12 -5.79 -20.67
CA LEU A 109 -2.50 -6.26 -20.47
C LEU A 109 -2.61 -7.78 -20.57
N SER A 110 -1.63 -8.48 -21.16
CA SER A 110 -1.66 -9.94 -21.34
C SER A 110 -1.68 -10.75 -20.05
N MET A 111 -1.32 -10.14 -18.92
CA MET A 111 -1.42 -10.78 -17.61
C MET A 111 -2.84 -10.75 -17.04
N THR A 112 -3.75 -10.00 -17.66
CA THR A 112 -5.11 -9.75 -17.15
C THR A 112 -6.20 -10.06 -18.18
N LEU A 113 -5.97 -9.71 -19.44
CA LEU A 113 -6.94 -9.79 -20.53
C LEU A 113 -6.55 -10.88 -21.53
N GLY A 114 -7.53 -11.39 -22.28
CA GLY A 114 -7.31 -12.32 -23.39
C GLY A 114 -6.76 -11.65 -24.65
N GLU A 115 -6.26 -12.45 -25.59
CA GLU A 115 -5.63 -11.95 -26.83
C GLU A 115 -6.54 -11.06 -27.68
N GLY A 116 -7.84 -11.35 -27.72
CA GLY A 116 -8.84 -10.57 -28.46
C GLY A 116 -8.93 -9.13 -27.95
N GLN A 117 -8.98 -8.97 -26.63
CA GLN A 117 -9.04 -7.67 -25.96
C GLN A 117 -7.73 -6.90 -26.11
N ILE A 118 -6.58 -7.56 -25.98
CA ILE A 118 -5.27 -6.89 -26.04
C ILE A 118 -5.05 -6.26 -27.41
N ASN A 119 -5.35 -7.01 -28.47
CA ASN A 119 -4.97 -6.66 -29.84
C ASN A 119 -5.97 -5.75 -30.56
N VAL A 120 -6.97 -5.22 -29.85
CA VAL A 120 -7.89 -4.23 -30.42
C VAL A 120 -7.12 -3.00 -30.91
N PRO A 121 -7.48 -2.41 -32.07
CA PRO A 121 -6.77 -1.27 -32.63
C PRO A 121 -6.54 -0.11 -31.66
N ALA A 122 -7.53 0.24 -30.84
CA ALA A 122 -7.46 1.38 -29.92
C ALA A 122 -6.41 1.21 -28.80
N ASN A 123 -6.06 -0.04 -28.43
CA ASN A 123 -5.05 -0.30 -27.41
C ASN A 123 -3.64 0.14 -27.82
N LYS A 124 -3.38 0.32 -29.11
CA LYS A 124 -2.10 0.88 -29.58
C LYS A 124 -1.89 2.34 -29.15
N GLU A 125 -2.96 3.03 -28.78
CA GLU A 125 -2.95 4.41 -28.29
C GLU A 125 -3.03 4.50 -26.74
N MET A 126 -2.97 3.35 -26.05
CA MET A 126 -2.83 3.32 -24.58
C MET A 126 -1.48 3.93 -24.19
N LEU A 127 -1.50 4.82 -23.20
CA LEU A 127 -0.30 5.47 -22.67
C LEU A 127 0.29 4.67 -21.51
N TYR A 128 -0.51 4.41 -20.48
CA TYR A 128 -0.10 3.69 -19.27
C TYR A 128 -1.35 3.26 -18.49
N GLY A 129 -1.16 2.51 -17.41
CA GLY A 129 -2.23 2.13 -16.50
C GLY A 129 -1.70 1.55 -15.21
N PHE A 130 -2.62 1.14 -14.34
CA PHE A 130 -2.32 0.40 -13.12
C PHE A 130 -3.42 -0.63 -12.90
N VAL A 131 -3.02 -1.85 -12.52
CA VAL A 131 -3.94 -2.95 -12.20
C VAL A 131 -3.73 -3.38 -10.75
N SER A 132 -4.83 -3.69 -10.08
CA SER A 132 -4.85 -4.30 -8.75
C SER A 132 -5.78 -5.49 -8.75
N THR A 133 -5.26 -6.63 -8.29
CA THR A 133 -6.00 -7.87 -8.20
C THR A 133 -5.99 -8.37 -6.77
N ALA A 134 -7.15 -8.77 -6.25
CA ALA A 134 -7.22 -9.45 -4.97
C ALA A 134 -8.34 -10.49 -4.96
N ALA A 135 -8.24 -11.42 -4.03
CA ALA A 135 -9.23 -12.45 -3.78
C ALA A 135 -9.57 -12.54 -2.29
N THR A 136 -10.63 -13.26 -1.99
CA THR A 136 -10.89 -13.73 -0.63
C THR A 136 -9.90 -14.81 -0.25
N ALA A 137 -9.35 -14.75 0.95
CA ALA A 137 -8.52 -15.83 1.47
C ALA A 137 -9.30 -17.15 1.49
N THR A 138 -8.72 -18.21 0.94
CA THR A 138 -9.29 -19.55 0.94
C THR A 138 -8.42 -20.51 1.74
N ALA A 139 -9.00 -21.61 2.25
CA ALA A 139 -8.26 -22.58 3.04
C ALA A 139 -7.30 -23.40 2.16
N THR A 140 -7.63 -23.55 0.87
CA THR A 140 -6.78 -24.23 -0.11
C THR A 140 -6.78 -23.51 -1.45
N ALA A 141 -5.67 -23.64 -2.19
CA ALA A 141 -5.53 -23.08 -3.54
C ALA A 141 -6.54 -23.66 -4.58
N LYS A 142 -7.27 -24.73 -4.23
CA LYS A 142 -8.28 -25.35 -5.10
C LYS A 142 -9.69 -24.83 -4.84
N GLU A 143 -9.90 -24.10 -3.75
CA GLU A 143 -11.19 -23.50 -3.45
C GLU A 143 -11.38 -22.26 -4.32
N VAL A 144 -12.51 -22.20 -5.01
CA VAL A 144 -12.92 -21.03 -5.79
C VAL A 144 -13.42 -19.98 -4.81
N GLY A 145 -12.59 -18.98 -4.53
CA GLY A 145 -12.97 -17.79 -3.79
C GLY A 145 -13.68 -16.76 -4.65
N ARG A 146 -13.96 -15.59 -4.07
CA ARG A 146 -14.27 -14.40 -4.85
C ARG A 146 -12.99 -13.71 -5.27
N SER A 147 -12.97 -13.13 -6.45
CA SER A 147 -11.82 -12.38 -6.98
C SER A 147 -12.29 -11.10 -7.66
N LEU A 148 -11.47 -10.06 -7.57
CA LEU A 148 -11.69 -8.78 -8.21
C LEU A 148 -10.39 -8.31 -8.86
N VAL A 149 -10.47 -7.96 -10.13
CA VAL A 149 -9.47 -7.15 -10.82
C VAL A 149 -10.05 -5.75 -10.99
N GLN A 150 -9.31 -4.75 -10.55
CA GLN A 150 -9.59 -3.33 -10.78
C GLN A 150 -8.42 -2.74 -11.56
N MET A 151 -8.71 -2.11 -12.70
CA MET A 151 -7.69 -1.54 -13.56
C MET A 151 -8.13 -0.19 -14.13
N VAL A 152 -7.20 0.75 -14.18
CA VAL A 152 -7.38 2.05 -14.82
C VAL A 152 -6.35 2.20 -15.93
N LEU A 153 -6.82 2.47 -17.14
CA LEU A 153 -5.99 2.64 -18.33
C LEU A 153 -6.12 4.07 -18.84
N ARG A 154 -5.00 4.77 -19.00
CA ARG A 154 -4.94 6.10 -19.63
C ARG A 154 -4.74 5.94 -21.13
N TYR A 155 -5.58 6.58 -21.91
CA TYR A 155 -5.45 6.73 -23.35
C TYR A 155 -5.08 8.16 -23.72
N LYS A 156 -4.66 8.33 -24.98
CA LYS A 156 -4.31 9.64 -25.54
C LYS A 156 -5.43 10.68 -25.40
N ASP A 157 -6.67 10.26 -25.63
CA ASP A 157 -7.87 11.09 -25.60
C ASP A 157 -9.12 10.25 -25.31
N SER A 158 -10.23 10.92 -24.98
CA SER A 158 -11.52 10.29 -24.71
C SER A 158 -12.12 9.48 -25.86
N GLY A 159 -11.80 9.81 -27.11
CA GLY A 159 -12.22 9.04 -28.27
C GLY A 159 -11.54 7.67 -28.30
N GLN A 160 -10.23 7.63 -28.04
CA GLN A 160 -9.48 6.37 -27.93
C GLN A 160 -9.91 5.53 -26.73
N ALA A 161 -10.17 6.16 -25.58
CA ALA A 161 -10.69 5.45 -24.42
C ALA A 161 -12.06 4.81 -24.71
N THR A 162 -12.97 5.56 -25.34
CA THR A 162 -14.29 5.05 -25.75
C THR A 162 -14.17 3.91 -26.76
N ALA A 163 -13.31 4.07 -27.77
CA ALA A 163 -13.07 3.04 -28.78
C ALA A 163 -12.47 1.77 -28.16
N ALA A 164 -11.54 1.91 -27.21
CA ALA A 164 -10.92 0.77 -26.55
C ALA A 164 -11.92 0.02 -25.66
N ALA A 165 -12.72 0.71 -24.85
CA ALA A 165 -13.77 0.08 -24.06
C ALA A 165 -14.74 -0.71 -24.94
N GLN A 166 -15.21 -0.12 -26.04
CA GLN A 166 -16.11 -0.77 -26.98
C GLN A 166 -15.47 -1.99 -27.65
N GLN A 167 -14.28 -1.83 -28.23
CA GLN A 167 -13.62 -2.91 -28.96
C GLN A 167 -13.24 -4.08 -28.04
N MET A 168 -12.79 -3.79 -26.81
CA MET A 168 -12.47 -4.85 -25.83
C MET A 168 -13.74 -5.60 -25.42
N HIS A 169 -14.85 -4.91 -25.17
CA HIS A 169 -16.12 -5.56 -24.88
C HIS A 169 -16.65 -6.38 -26.06
N ASP A 170 -16.62 -5.82 -27.28
CA ASP A 170 -17.04 -6.51 -28.51
C ASP A 170 -16.23 -7.81 -28.69
N SER A 171 -14.92 -7.78 -28.41
CA SER A 171 -14.08 -8.98 -28.51
C SER A 171 -14.48 -10.11 -27.54
N LEU A 172 -15.08 -9.80 -26.39
CA LEU A 172 -15.61 -10.81 -25.45
C LEU A 172 -16.94 -11.41 -25.94
N ILE A 173 -17.82 -10.59 -26.50
CA ILE A 173 -19.18 -11.00 -26.89
C ILE A 173 -19.27 -11.51 -28.33
N ASP A 174 -18.25 -11.27 -29.15
CA ASP A 174 -18.09 -11.80 -30.50
C ASP A 174 -17.02 -12.90 -30.59
N GLU A 175 -16.49 -13.35 -29.46
CA GLU A 175 -15.52 -14.44 -29.36
C GLU A 175 -16.00 -15.69 -30.14
N PRO A 176 -15.21 -16.19 -31.10
CA PRO A 176 -15.58 -17.34 -31.93
C PRO A 176 -15.64 -18.66 -31.16
N ASP A 177 -14.84 -18.85 -30.09
CA ASP A 177 -14.95 -20.03 -29.24
C ASP A 177 -16.17 -19.91 -28.31
N PRO A 178 -17.22 -20.73 -28.48
CA PRO A 178 -18.42 -20.65 -27.64
C PRO A 178 -18.14 -20.91 -26.15
N ALA A 179 -17.02 -21.55 -25.80
CA ALA A 179 -16.64 -21.79 -24.41
C ALA A 179 -16.05 -20.55 -23.72
N LEU A 180 -15.50 -19.61 -24.50
CA LEU A 180 -14.91 -18.35 -24.00
C LEU A 180 -15.83 -17.15 -24.22
N LYS A 181 -16.84 -17.32 -25.07
CA LYS A 181 -17.80 -16.28 -25.44
C LYS A 181 -18.64 -15.83 -24.26
N GLU A 182 -18.57 -14.54 -23.96
CA GLU A 182 -19.41 -13.93 -22.93
C GLU A 182 -20.74 -13.43 -23.47
N LYS A 183 -21.72 -13.31 -22.58
CA LYS A 183 -23.03 -12.77 -22.88
C LYS A 183 -23.10 -11.30 -22.47
N ALA A 184 -23.47 -10.42 -23.39
CA ALA A 184 -23.76 -9.02 -23.07
C ALA A 184 -24.92 -8.91 -22.07
N GLU A 185 -24.74 -8.12 -21.03
CA GLU A 185 -25.73 -7.85 -19.99
C GLU A 185 -25.76 -6.35 -19.62
N ARG A 186 -26.61 -5.98 -18.67
CA ARG A 186 -26.76 -4.61 -18.18
C ARG A 186 -26.81 -4.61 -16.66
N ILE A 187 -26.11 -3.67 -16.05
CA ILE A 187 -26.28 -3.29 -14.65
C ILE A 187 -27.01 -1.95 -14.63
N ASP A 188 -28.24 -1.91 -14.11
CA ASP A 188 -29.12 -0.74 -14.27
C ASP A 188 -28.57 0.56 -13.68
N VAL A 189 -27.82 0.45 -12.58
CA VAL A 189 -27.15 1.59 -11.93
C VAL A 189 -25.90 2.07 -12.69
N LEU A 190 -25.46 1.34 -13.72
CA LEU A 190 -24.31 1.63 -14.57
C LEU A 190 -24.70 1.70 -16.06
N PRO A 191 -25.57 2.64 -16.47
CA PRO A 191 -26.13 2.66 -17.83
C PRO A 191 -25.11 2.98 -18.93
N LYS A 192 -23.90 3.43 -18.58
CA LYS A 192 -22.81 3.79 -19.50
C LYS A 192 -21.70 2.72 -19.56
N THR A 193 -21.82 1.67 -18.77
CA THR A 193 -20.82 0.62 -18.68
C THR A 193 -21.19 -0.52 -19.62
N LEU A 194 -20.20 -0.98 -20.37
CA LEU A 194 -20.30 -2.16 -21.22
C LEU A 194 -20.05 -3.39 -20.36
N VAL A 195 -21.08 -4.22 -20.18
CA VAL A 195 -21.06 -5.35 -19.24
C VAL A 195 -21.26 -6.65 -20.00
N SER A 196 -20.43 -7.63 -19.72
CA SER A 196 -20.62 -9.01 -20.16
C SER A 196 -20.44 -9.98 -19.00
N THR A 197 -21.06 -11.16 -19.12
CA THR A 197 -20.97 -12.23 -18.13
C THR A 197 -20.55 -13.53 -18.78
N GLY A 198 -19.69 -14.28 -18.09
CA GLY A 198 -19.25 -15.60 -18.52
C GLY A 198 -19.25 -16.59 -17.36
N ASP A 199 -18.94 -17.85 -17.69
CA ASP A 199 -18.57 -18.86 -16.71
C ASP A 199 -17.04 -18.87 -16.57
N THR A 200 -16.52 -19.14 -15.37
CA THR A 200 -15.06 -19.27 -15.18
C THR A 200 -14.61 -20.71 -15.42
N ALA A 201 -13.33 -20.91 -15.73
CA ALA A 201 -12.76 -22.23 -15.97
C ALA A 201 -12.94 -23.18 -14.77
N GLU A 202 -13.03 -22.62 -13.56
CA GLU A 202 -13.20 -23.34 -12.30
C GLU A 202 -14.69 -23.61 -11.95
N GLY A 203 -15.62 -23.32 -12.87
CA GLY A 203 -17.07 -23.51 -12.66
C GLY A 203 -17.73 -22.40 -11.85
N GLY A 204 -17.10 -21.23 -11.76
CA GLY A 204 -17.66 -20.00 -11.22
C GLY A 204 -18.41 -19.18 -12.26
N VAL A 205 -18.78 -17.97 -11.88
CA VAL A 205 -19.40 -16.95 -12.74
C VAL A 205 -18.58 -15.67 -12.69
N SER A 206 -18.52 -14.96 -13.80
CA SER A 206 -17.81 -13.69 -13.92
C SER A 206 -18.69 -12.57 -14.46
N VAL A 207 -18.28 -11.34 -14.15
CA VAL A 207 -18.77 -10.11 -14.80
C VAL A 207 -17.54 -9.32 -15.23
N ASN A 208 -17.46 -9.02 -16.53
CA ASN A 208 -16.53 -8.05 -17.11
C ASN A 208 -17.24 -6.72 -17.31
N ALA A 209 -16.57 -5.63 -16.96
CA ALA A 209 -17.10 -4.29 -17.12
C ALA A 209 -16.04 -3.32 -17.65
N PHE A 210 -16.36 -2.63 -18.74
CA PHE A 210 -15.57 -1.55 -19.30
C PHE A 210 -16.37 -0.25 -19.27
N THR A 211 -15.82 0.78 -18.64
CA THR A 211 -16.43 2.12 -18.59
C THR A 211 -15.44 3.14 -19.15
N ALA A 212 -15.78 3.79 -20.25
CA ALA A 212 -15.04 4.94 -20.73
C ALA A 212 -15.38 6.17 -19.87
N HIS A 213 -14.36 6.85 -19.34
CA HIS A 213 -14.49 7.99 -18.44
C HIS A 213 -13.41 9.03 -18.74
N GLY A 214 -13.76 10.09 -19.49
CA GLY A 214 -12.77 11.02 -20.02
C GLY A 214 -11.77 10.28 -20.91
N ASP A 215 -10.47 10.52 -20.73
CA ASP A 215 -9.41 9.78 -21.45
C ASP A 215 -8.99 8.47 -20.74
N TYR A 216 -9.83 7.94 -19.86
CA TYR A 216 -9.58 6.69 -19.14
C TYR A 216 -10.56 5.59 -19.54
N VAL A 217 -10.09 4.35 -19.50
CA VAL A 217 -10.95 3.16 -19.39
C VAL A 217 -10.82 2.63 -17.97
N LEU A 218 -11.96 2.52 -17.29
CA LEU A 218 -12.11 1.84 -16.01
C LEU A 218 -12.56 0.42 -16.29
N TYR A 219 -11.71 -0.54 -15.93
CA TYR A 219 -11.98 -1.95 -16.08
C TYR A 219 -12.16 -2.60 -14.70
N THR A 220 -13.25 -3.36 -14.58
CA THR A 220 -13.48 -4.21 -13.42
C THR A 220 -13.88 -5.59 -13.89
N TRP A 221 -13.22 -6.61 -13.34
CA TRP A 221 -13.64 -8.00 -13.47
C TRP A 221 -13.91 -8.57 -12.09
N ALA A 222 -15.10 -9.13 -11.90
CA ALA A 222 -15.48 -9.78 -10.66
C ALA A 222 -15.83 -11.24 -10.93
N SER A 223 -15.25 -12.14 -10.15
CA SER A 223 -15.48 -13.59 -10.22
C SER A 223 -15.92 -14.13 -8.87
N ALA A 224 -16.82 -15.10 -8.88
CA ALA A 224 -17.28 -15.80 -7.68
C ALA A 224 -17.73 -17.22 -8.02
N PRO A 225 -17.89 -18.11 -7.02
CA PRO A 225 -18.63 -19.36 -7.20
C PRO A 225 -20.02 -19.13 -7.80
N ALA A 226 -20.60 -20.13 -8.46
CA ALA A 226 -21.88 -19.98 -9.17
C ALA A 226 -23.03 -19.38 -8.32
N ALA A 227 -23.07 -19.68 -7.01
CA ALA A 227 -24.04 -19.12 -6.06
C ALA A 227 -23.84 -17.61 -5.79
N GLY A 228 -22.67 -17.07 -6.10
CA GLY A 228 -22.25 -15.69 -5.91
C GLY A 228 -22.55 -14.74 -7.08
N ARG A 229 -23.40 -15.11 -8.04
CA ARG A 229 -23.74 -14.25 -9.19
C ARG A 229 -24.22 -12.84 -8.80
N GLY A 230 -24.97 -12.71 -7.71
CA GLY A 230 -25.41 -11.39 -7.23
C GLY A 230 -24.25 -10.52 -6.74
N TRP A 231 -23.22 -11.14 -6.17
CA TRP A 231 -22.03 -10.46 -5.67
C TRP A 231 -21.20 -9.85 -6.80
N THR A 232 -20.98 -10.56 -7.91
CA THR A 232 -20.13 -10.05 -9.00
C THR A 232 -20.65 -8.74 -9.59
N ALA A 233 -21.96 -8.66 -9.88
CA ALA A 233 -22.58 -7.42 -10.37
C ALA A 233 -22.55 -6.28 -9.31
N GLN A 234 -22.75 -6.60 -8.03
CA GLN A 234 -22.67 -5.63 -6.95
C GLN A 234 -21.25 -5.08 -6.75
N SER A 235 -20.24 -5.94 -6.84
CA SER A 235 -18.83 -5.56 -6.72
C SER A 235 -18.41 -4.66 -7.87
N VAL A 236 -18.80 -4.98 -9.11
CA VAL A 236 -18.59 -4.09 -10.28
C VAL A 236 -19.23 -2.71 -10.07
N ALA A 237 -20.49 -2.68 -9.63
CA ALA A 237 -21.19 -1.42 -9.34
C ALA A 237 -20.50 -0.60 -8.25
N THR A 238 -20.01 -1.26 -7.20
CA THR A 238 -19.32 -0.61 -6.08
C THR A 238 -17.95 -0.10 -6.49
N ALA A 239 -17.17 -0.90 -7.21
CA ALA A 239 -15.84 -0.54 -7.72
C ALA A 239 -15.91 0.70 -8.61
N LEU A 240 -16.80 0.71 -9.61
CA LEU A 240 -16.93 1.85 -10.52
C LEU A 240 -17.44 3.11 -9.81
N LYS A 241 -18.40 2.97 -8.88
CA LYS A 241 -18.87 4.09 -8.05
C LYS A 241 -17.76 4.74 -7.22
N LEU A 242 -16.81 3.94 -6.73
CA LEU A 242 -15.64 4.45 -5.99
C LEU A 242 -14.57 5.00 -6.94
N GLN A 243 -14.38 4.36 -8.09
CA GLN A 243 -13.29 4.65 -9.01
C GLN A 243 -13.50 5.94 -9.80
N GLU A 244 -14.71 6.21 -10.30
CA GLU A 244 -15.02 7.41 -11.09
C GLU A 244 -14.60 8.72 -10.39
N PRO A 245 -15.07 9.03 -9.17
CA PRO A 245 -14.67 10.26 -8.50
C PRO A 245 -13.21 10.27 -8.01
N LEU A 246 -12.57 9.09 -7.92
CA LEU A 246 -11.16 8.99 -7.54
C LEU A 246 -10.27 9.36 -8.72
N ILE A 247 -10.52 8.79 -9.91
CA ILE A 247 -9.70 9.06 -11.09
C ILE A 247 -9.81 10.52 -11.56
N ASP A 248 -10.96 11.17 -11.32
CA ASP A 248 -11.16 12.60 -11.60
C ASP A 248 -10.18 13.52 -10.83
N LYS A 249 -9.57 13.02 -9.76
CA LYS A 249 -8.60 13.77 -8.94
C LYS A 249 -7.16 13.54 -9.36
N PHE A 250 -6.90 12.58 -10.26
CA PHE A 250 -5.54 12.25 -10.66
C PHE A 250 -4.90 13.42 -11.42
N PRO A 251 -3.81 14.02 -10.91
CA PRO A 251 -3.12 15.12 -11.58
C PRO A 251 -2.21 14.59 -12.69
N ALA A 252 -2.82 13.93 -13.69
CA ALA A 252 -2.13 13.35 -14.82
C ALA A 252 -1.35 14.42 -15.58
N THR A 253 -0.15 14.06 -16.05
CA THR A 253 0.59 14.95 -16.95
C THR A 253 -0.18 15.10 -18.26
N PRO A 254 -0.59 16.32 -18.66
CA PRO A 254 -1.36 16.51 -19.89
C PRO A 254 -0.56 16.05 -21.11
N THR A 255 -1.23 15.43 -22.08
CA THR A 255 -0.60 15.17 -23.37
C THR A 255 -0.26 16.50 -24.07
N ARG A 256 0.64 16.45 -25.05
CA ARG A 256 0.99 17.64 -25.84
C ARG A 256 -0.23 18.31 -26.47
N GLU A 257 -1.20 17.52 -26.92
CA GLU A 257 -2.46 17.99 -27.49
C GLU A 257 -3.32 18.69 -26.43
N GLN A 258 -3.45 18.08 -25.24
CA GLN A 258 -4.15 18.67 -24.10
C GLN A 258 -3.49 19.95 -23.58
N ASN A 259 -2.18 20.11 -23.80
CA ASN A 259 -1.39 21.28 -23.42
C ASN A 259 -1.14 22.26 -24.58
N GLY A 260 -2.13 22.41 -25.48
CA GLY A 260 -2.10 23.45 -26.53
C GLY A 260 -0.98 23.29 -27.56
N GLY A 261 -0.50 22.07 -27.79
CA GLY A 261 0.60 21.77 -28.71
C GLY A 261 2.00 21.93 -28.11
N THR A 262 2.12 22.16 -26.80
CA THR A 262 3.40 22.31 -26.08
C THR A 262 3.65 21.17 -25.09
N ALA A 263 4.91 20.85 -24.79
CA ALA A 263 5.23 19.83 -23.79
C ALA A 263 4.86 20.34 -22.39
N ALA A 264 4.15 19.53 -21.61
CA ALA A 264 3.91 19.81 -20.20
C ALA A 264 5.20 19.55 -19.38
N PRO A 265 5.40 20.24 -18.24
CA PRO A 265 6.45 19.88 -17.30
C PRO A 265 6.30 18.42 -16.88
N LEU A 266 7.41 17.68 -16.90
CA LEU A 266 7.44 16.28 -16.49
C LEU A 266 7.43 16.18 -14.96
N PRO A 267 6.79 15.15 -14.39
CA PRO A 267 6.73 14.96 -12.94
C PRO A 267 8.12 14.71 -12.35
N GLN A 268 8.29 15.03 -11.07
CA GLN A 268 9.47 14.58 -10.31
C GLN A 268 9.40 13.06 -10.15
N VAL A 269 10.56 12.41 -10.30
CA VAL A 269 10.71 10.97 -10.01
C VAL A 269 10.54 10.73 -8.52
N ASP A 270 11.21 11.56 -7.71
CA ASP A 270 11.09 11.52 -6.25
C ASP A 270 10.17 12.65 -5.77
N GLN A 271 8.91 12.30 -5.54
CA GLN A 271 7.92 13.22 -4.99
C GLN A 271 8.19 13.43 -3.51
N ASP A 272 8.45 14.69 -3.14
CA ASP A 272 8.68 15.10 -1.75
C ASP A 272 9.97 14.53 -1.14
N SER A 273 10.94 14.19 -1.99
CA SER A 273 12.32 13.80 -1.61
C SER A 273 12.38 12.63 -0.62
N ILE A 274 11.51 11.64 -0.79
CA ILE A 274 11.44 10.45 0.07
C ILE A 274 12.18 9.25 -0.53
N LEU A 275 12.18 9.11 -1.86
CA LEU A 275 12.82 8.00 -2.57
C LEU A 275 14.33 8.00 -2.39
N ILE A 276 14.96 9.17 -2.27
CA ILE A 276 16.40 9.28 -1.95
C ILE A 276 16.81 8.56 -0.67
N TYR A 277 15.88 8.29 0.25
CA TYR A 277 16.15 7.60 1.49
C TYR A 277 16.01 6.08 1.40
N ALA A 278 15.36 5.55 0.36
CA ALA A 278 15.25 4.11 0.15
C ALA A 278 16.56 3.57 -0.44
N ILE A 279 17.08 2.49 0.13
CA ILE A 279 18.23 1.78 -0.43
C ILE A 279 17.84 1.23 -1.82
N PRO A 280 18.69 1.43 -2.84
CA PRO A 280 18.41 1.00 -4.20
C PRO A 280 18.51 -0.51 -4.39
N GLU A 281 17.70 -1.03 -5.32
CA GLU A 281 17.87 -2.39 -5.83
C GLU A 281 18.88 -2.38 -6.97
N GLU A 282 19.99 -3.09 -6.80
CA GLU A 282 21.07 -3.15 -7.79
C GLU A 282 20.77 -4.15 -8.91
N ASP A 283 19.93 -5.16 -8.65
CA ASP A 283 19.53 -6.15 -9.63
C ASP A 283 18.51 -5.56 -10.61
N PRO A 284 18.86 -5.32 -11.90
CA PRO A 284 17.93 -4.77 -12.88
C PRO A 284 16.75 -5.71 -13.17
N ASP A 285 16.92 -7.03 -12.97
CA ASP A 285 15.86 -8.02 -13.17
C ASP A 285 14.85 -8.01 -12.01
N ALA A 286 15.25 -7.52 -10.83
CA ALA A 286 14.38 -7.32 -9.68
C ALA A 286 13.67 -5.95 -9.69
N GLN A 287 14.06 -5.03 -10.56
CA GLN A 287 13.40 -3.73 -10.71
C GLN A 287 12.08 -3.88 -11.48
N GLY A 288 10.99 -4.09 -10.73
CA GLY A 288 9.65 -3.97 -11.26
C GLY A 288 9.31 -2.51 -11.55
N GLY A 289 8.42 -2.24 -12.51
CA GLY A 289 7.95 -0.86 -12.76
C GLY A 289 7.16 -0.23 -11.63
N SER A 290 6.92 -1.00 -10.58
CA SER A 290 6.25 -0.56 -9.36
C SER A 290 7.25 -0.29 -8.22
N ASP A 291 8.55 -0.53 -8.44
CA ASP A 291 9.63 -0.20 -7.52
C ASP A 291 10.36 1.06 -8.03
N MET A 292 11.32 1.57 -7.25
CA MET A 292 11.89 2.91 -7.47
C MET A 292 10.78 3.97 -7.55
N ALA A 293 9.84 3.91 -6.61
CA ALA A 293 8.58 4.62 -6.69
C ALA A 293 8.22 5.34 -5.38
N VAL A 294 7.46 6.43 -5.51
CA VAL A 294 6.83 7.13 -4.38
C VAL A 294 5.33 6.86 -4.40
N TYR A 295 4.80 6.42 -3.25
CA TYR A 295 3.40 6.11 -3.06
C TYR A 295 2.84 6.78 -1.81
N GLY A 296 1.55 7.15 -1.89
CA GLY A 296 0.76 7.44 -0.71
C GLY A 296 0.25 6.18 -0.02
N PRO A 297 -0.62 6.33 0.99
CA PRO A 297 -1.20 5.22 1.73
C PRO A 297 -1.88 4.19 0.82
N ARG A 298 -2.60 4.64 -0.21
CA ARG A 298 -3.33 3.73 -1.12
C ARG A 298 -2.38 3.01 -2.06
N GLY A 299 -1.42 3.72 -2.64
CA GLY A 299 -0.39 3.16 -3.51
C GLY A 299 0.39 2.02 -2.82
N MET A 300 0.83 2.24 -1.58
CA MET A 300 1.52 1.22 -0.78
C MET A 300 0.64 0.00 -0.48
N THR A 301 -0.66 0.23 -0.31
CA THR A 301 -1.60 -0.79 0.10
C THR A 301 -1.78 -1.89 -0.95
N HIS A 302 -1.71 -1.56 -2.24
CA HIS A 302 -1.91 -2.51 -3.33
C HIS A 302 -1.00 -3.74 -3.28
N ARG A 303 0.21 -3.61 -2.74
CA ARG A 303 1.19 -4.71 -2.65
C ARG A 303 1.50 -5.15 -1.21
N SER A 304 0.73 -4.68 -0.24
CA SER A 304 0.94 -5.03 1.17
C SER A 304 0.30 -6.37 1.53
N THR A 305 0.86 -7.06 2.53
CA THR A 305 0.34 -8.36 3.00
C THR A 305 -1.04 -8.23 3.66
N ASN A 306 -1.33 -7.10 4.30
CA ASN A 306 -2.63 -6.80 4.90
C ASN A 306 -3.16 -5.44 4.42
N PRO A 307 -3.85 -5.38 3.27
CA PRO A 307 -4.23 -4.11 2.66
C PRO A 307 -5.09 -3.19 3.54
N PRO A 308 -6.16 -3.67 4.21
CA PRO A 308 -6.94 -2.80 5.09
C PRO A 308 -6.14 -2.18 6.23
N LEU A 309 -5.25 -2.97 6.85
CA LEU A 309 -4.41 -2.53 7.97
C LEU A 309 -3.35 -1.53 7.51
N THR A 310 -2.69 -1.79 6.39
CA THR A 310 -1.71 -0.87 5.79
C THR A 310 -2.35 0.47 5.47
N TYR A 311 -3.48 0.47 4.74
CA TYR A 311 -4.16 1.70 4.35
C TYR A 311 -4.52 2.56 5.55
N LYS A 312 -5.16 1.93 6.55
CA LYS A 312 -5.58 2.62 7.77
C LYS A 312 -4.39 3.15 8.56
N THR A 313 -3.34 2.35 8.73
CA THR A 313 -2.18 2.71 9.56
C THR A 313 -1.42 3.87 8.95
N LEU A 314 -1.14 3.82 7.64
CA LEU A 314 -0.43 4.90 6.95
C LEU A 314 -1.26 6.19 6.88
N THR A 315 -2.57 6.08 6.66
CA THR A 315 -3.48 7.23 6.67
C THR A 315 -3.54 7.88 8.06
N ASP A 316 -3.73 7.08 9.11
CA ASP A 316 -3.80 7.58 10.49
C ASP A 316 -2.48 8.20 10.95
N ALA A 317 -1.34 7.67 10.49
CA ALA A 317 -0.01 8.15 10.82
C ALA A 317 0.41 9.38 10.01
N GLY A 318 -0.42 9.85 9.07
CA GLY A 318 -0.08 10.94 8.14
C GLY A 318 1.07 10.59 7.20
N ALA A 319 1.26 9.30 6.90
CA ALA A 319 2.32 8.81 6.03
C ALA A 319 1.95 8.97 4.55
N LEU A 320 1.91 10.23 4.10
CA LEU A 320 1.43 10.60 2.76
C LEU A 320 2.46 10.36 1.65
N HIS A 321 3.74 10.27 2.00
CA HIS A 321 4.85 10.11 1.06
C HIS A 321 5.74 8.97 1.55
N ASN A 322 5.77 7.89 0.79
CA ASN A 322 6.48 6.68 1.14
C ASN A 322 7.24 6.18 -0.09
N ALA A 323 8.45 5.69 0.10
CA ALA A 323 9.29 5.17 -0.96
C ALA A 323 9.29 3.65 -0.97
N SER A 324 9.23 3.05 -2.16
CA SER A 324 9.42 1.62 -2.39
C SER A 324 10.58 1.42 -3.35
N TYR A 325 11.64 0.80 -2.88
CA TYR A 325 12.74 0.33 -3.73
C TYR A 325 13.23 -1.04 -3.25
N LYS A 326 14.52 -1.24 -2.92
CA LYS A 326 14.96 -2.47 -2.23
C LYS A 326 14.45 -2.52 -0.78
N THR A 327 14.39 -1.35 -0.16
CA THR A 327 13.77 -1.10 1.14
C THR A 327 12.54 -0.25 0.95
N THR A 328 11.66 -0.28 1.94
CA THR A 328 10.53 0.65 2.01
C THR A 328 10.84 1.71 3.05
N VAL A 329 10.52 2.97 2.73
CA VAL A 329 10.65 4.09 3.68
C VAL A 329 9.30 4.77 3.83
N TYR A 330 8.85 4.93 5.07
CA TYR A 330 7.63 5.66 5.40
C TYR A 330 7.98 6.97 6.10
N ARG A 331 7.36 8.09 5.70
CA ARG A 331 7.48 9.38 6.39
C ARG A 331 6.20 9.68 7.13
N ALA A 332 6.14 9.38 8.42
CA ALA A 332 4.98 9.67 9.26
C ALA A 332 4.88 11.17 9.61
N ALA A 333 3.77 11.60 10.22
CA ALA A 333 3.60 12.97 10.68
C ALA A 333 4.52 13.32 11.85
N THR A 334 4.74 12.37 12.76
CA THR A 334 5.59 12.55 13.95
C THR A 334 6.39 11.28 14.25
N THR A 335 7.35 11.39 15.18
CA THR A 335 8.06 10.21 15.72
C THR A 335 7.13 9.21 16.41
N VAL A 336 6.06 9.68 17.06
CA VAL A 336 5.08 8.79 17.69
C VAL A 336 4.30 8.02 16.63
N ASP A 337 3.94 8.68 15.54
CA ASP A 337 3.24 8.06 14.41
C ASP A 337 4.15 7.07 13.66
N ALA A 338 5.44 7.39 13.53
CA ALA A 338 6.44 6.47 12.97
C ALA A 338 6.56 5.19 13.81
N GLN A 339 6.63 5.33 15.14
CA GLN A 339 6.64 4.16 16.03
C GLN A 339 5.34 3.34 15.92
N LYS A 340 4.18 4.01 15.79
CA LYS A 340 2.90 3.32 15.59
C LYS A 340 2.89 2.46 14.31
N ILE A 341 3.51 2.92 13.21
CA ILE A 341 3.64 2.12 11.98
C ILE A 341 4.40 0.83 12.29
N VAL A 342 5.57 0.92 12.92
CA VAL A 342 6.39 -0.26 13.28
C VAL A 342 5.63 -1.22 14.19
N ASP A 343 5.02 -0.71 15.25
CA ASP A 343 4.31 -1.52 16.24
C ASP A 343 3.14 -2.28 15.60
N VAL A 344 2.37 -1.61 14.73
CA VAL A 344 1.22 -2.20 14.06
C VAL A 344 1.64 -3.22 13.01
N PHE A 345 2.65 -2.92 12.19
CA PHE A 345 3.08 -3.84 11.12
C PHE A 345 3.76 -5.09 11.67
N ILE A 346 4.70 -4.94 12.61
CA ILE A 346 5.33 -6.09 13.28
C ILE A 346 4.29 -6.89 14.09
N GLY A 347 3.37 -6.19 14.75
CA GLY A 347 2.27 -6.84 15.47
C GLY A 347 1.39 -7.68 14.56
N ASP A 348 1.05 -7.17 13.37
CA ASP A 348 0.25 -7.90 12.38
C ASP A 348 1.00 -9.12 11.82
N LEU A 349 2.28 -8.98 11.49
CA LEU A 349 3.11 -10.10 11.04
C LEU A 349 3.10 -11.24 12.06
N ILE A 350 3.25 -10.92 13.35
CA ILE A 350 3.29 -11.92 14.42
C ILE A 350 1.90 -12.52 14.69
N SER A 351 0.86 -11.68 14.77
CA SER A 351 -0.47 -12.11 15.23
C SER A 351 -1.34 -12.71 14.12
N SER A 352 -1.18 -12.25 12.89
CA SER A 352 -2.03 -12.61 11.75
C SER A 352 -1.30 -13.45 10.69
N ASP A 353 0.00 -13.21 10.49
CA ASP A 353 0.79 -13.89 9.45
C ASP A 353 1.73 -14.98 10.00
N GLY A 354 1.67 -15.28 11.31
CA GLY A 354 2.40 -16.41 11.90
C GLY A 354 3.92 -16.25 11.95
N PHE A 355 4.42 -15.00 11.87
CA PHE A 355 5.81 -14.72 12.18
C PHE A 355 6.09 -14.88 13.67
N THR A 356 7.36 -15.08 14.00
CA THR A 356 7.85 -15.07 15.38
C THR A 356 8.88 -13.94 15.57
N PRO A 357 9.00 -13.34 16.76
CA PRO A 357 10.02 -12.33 17.02
C PRO A 357 11.42 -12.85 16.73
N ALA A 358 12.23 -12.02 16.05
CA ALA A 358 13.63 -12.30 15.75
C ALA A 358 14.55 -11.28 16.45
N PRO A 359 15.81 -11.64 16.76
CA PRO A 359 16.76 -10.70 17.34
C PRO A 359 17.04 -9.52 16.40
N SER A 360 17.09 -8.31 16.97
CA SER A 360 17.55 -7.10 16.30
C SER A 360 19.05 -7.21 15.94
N PRO A 361 19.50 -6.51 14.88
CA PRO A 361 20.92 -6.48 14.52
C PRO A 361 21.80 -5.91 15.65
N PRO A 362 23.09 -6.30 15.71
CA PRO A 362 24.06 -5.68 16.60
C PRO A 362 24.08 -4.15 16.44
N GLY A 363 24.09 -3.43 17.56
CA GLY A 363 24.11 -1.96 17.57
C GLY A 363 22.78 -1.28 17.28
N LEU A 364 21.73 -2.01 16.85
CA LEU A 364 20.42 -1.46 16.47
C LEU A 364 19.27 -1.96 17.38
N PRO A 365 19.28 -1.64 18.68
CA PRO A 365 18.31 -2.18 19.64
C PRO A 365 16.88 -1.65 19.46
N ASN A 366 16.68 -0.58 18.67
CA ASN A 366 15.37 -0.04 18.34
C ASN A 366 14.76 -0.65 17.05
N ALA A 367 15.47 -1.57 16.37
CA ALA A 367 14.88 -2.34 15.28
C ALA A 367 13.97 -3.43 15.83
N SER A 368 12.79 -3.57 15.25
CA SER A 368 11.86 -4.66 15.53
C SER A 368 11.90 -5.64 14.36
N CYS A 369 12.26 -6.89 14.65
CA CYS A 369 12.42 -7.93 13.64
C CYS A 369 11.52 -9.14 13.90
N ALA A 370 11.11 -9.78 12.83
CA ALA A 370 10.30 -10.98 12.84
C ALA A 370 10.78 -11.96 11.76
N THR A 371 10.57 -13.26 11.97
CA THR A 371 10.95 -14.32 11.04
C THR A 371 9.88 -15.39 10.90
N LYS A 372 9.78 -16.01 9.73
CA LYS A 372 8.81 -17.07 9.41
C LYS A 372 9.37 -18.03 8.37
N ASP A 373 9.26 -19.32 8.64
CA ASP A 373 9.50 -20.35 7.63
C ASP A 373 8.33 -20.38 6.63
N THR A 374 8.63 -20.24 5.35
CA THR A 374 7.66 -20.31 4.24
C THR A 374 8.02 -21.45 3.28
N ALA A 375 7.16 -21.72 2.29
CA ALA A 375 7.47 -22.71 1.27
C ALA A 375 8.68 -22.31 0.40
N ASP A 376 8.95 -21.00 0.28
CA ASP A 376 10.00 -20.44 -0.57
C ASP A 376 11.32 -20.18 0.19
N GLY A 377 11.34 -20.43 1.51
CA GLY A 377 12.49 -20.20 2.39
C GLY A 377 12.11 -19.49 3.69
N THR A 378 13.12 -19.20 4.51
CA THR A 378 12.97 -18.44 5.77
C THR A 378 12.85 -16.95 5.44
N LYS A 379 11.68 -16.37 5.66
CA LYS A 379 11.45 -14.94 5.44
C LYS A 379 11.81 -14.16 6.70
N ASP A 380 12.75 -13.24 6.56
CA ASP A 380 13.17 -12.33 7.60
C ASP A 380 12.69 -10.90 7.29
N TYR A 381 12.23 -10.21 8.31
CA TYR A 381 11.64 -8.88 8.19
C TYR A 381 12.08 -8.01 9.37
N CYS A 382 12.52 -6.78 9.10
CA CYS A 382 12.94 -5.84 10.12
C CYS A 382 12.47 -4.43 9.79
N MET A 383 12.03 -3.70 10.81
CA MET A 383 11.70 -2.28 10.72
C MET A 383 12.45 -1.48 11.78
N VAL A 384 12.76 -0.23 11.48
CA VAL A 384 13.45 0.69 12.39
C VAL A 384 12.90 2.12 12.26
N VAL A 385 12.83 2.82 13.38
CA VAL A 385 12.46 4.25 13.43
C VAL A 385 13.70 5.12 13.58
N ASN A 386 13.78 6.21 12.80
CA ASN A 386 14.67 7.33 13.06
C ASN A 386 13.88 8.65 12.88
N GLY A 387 13.62 9.34 13.99
CA GLY A 387 12.76 10.51 14.00
C GLY A 387 11.36 10.18 13.49
N ARG A 388 10.85 10.89 12.48
CA ARG A 388 9.52 10.62 11.86
C ARG A 388 9.55 9.61 10.71
N TYR A 389 10.72 9.02 10.43
CA TYR A 389 10.91 8.08 9.32
C TYR A 389 10.99 6.64 9.83
N VAL A 390 10.42 5.74 9.05
CA VAL A 390 10.50 4.30 9.26
C VAL A 390 11.20 3.66 8.07
N GLY A 391 12.22 2.87 8.34
CA GLY A 391 12.84 2.00 7.35
C GLY A 391 12.35 0.56 7.51
N GLU A 392 12.10 -0.11 6.40
CA GLU A 392 11.69 -1.51 6.33
C GLU A 392 12.62 -2.27 5.39
N ALA A 393 13.07 -3.43 5.85
CA ALA A 393 13.89 -4.36 5.08
C ALA A 393 13.35 -5.79 5.25
N SER A 394 13.37 -6.55 4.16
CA SER A 394 13.03 -7.97 4.21
C SER A 394 13.86 -8.78 3.21
N GLY A 395 13.91 -10.09 3.42
CA GLY A 395 14.64 -11.01 2.57
C GLY A 395 14.28 -12.47 2.86
N ILE A 396 14.73 -13.37 1.98
CA ILE A 396 14.51 -14.82 2.09
C ILE A 396 15.87 -15.52 2.22
N ASP A 397 15.98 -16.46 3.17
CA ASP A 397 17.14 -17.31 3.43
C ASP A 397 18.46 -16.56 3.71
N ASN A 398 18.38 -15.28 4.10
CA ASN A 398 19.56 -14.44 4.30
C ASN A 398 19.38 -13.37 5.39
N LYS A 399 19.10 -13.81 6.63
CA LYS A 399 19.01 -12.93 7.82
C LYS A 399 20.18 -11.95 7.96
N THR A 400 21.40 -12.40 7.65
CA THR A 400 22.59 -11.53 7.75
C THR A 400 22.53 -10.37 6.76
N ASP A 401 21.99 -10.59 5.56
CA ASP A 401 21.80 -9.53 4.59
C ASP A 401 20.68 -8.57 5.00
N VAL A 402 19.56 -9.08 5.53
CA VAL A 402 18.49 -8.23 6.10
C VAL A 402 19.01 -7.37 7.24
N ASP A 403 19.85 -7.92 8.13
CA ASP A 403 20.49 -7.19 9.22
C ASP A 403 21.43 -6.08 8.72
N ARG A 404 22.14 -6.33 7.63
CA ARG A 404 22.98 -5.32 6.96
C ARG A 404 22.14 -4.23 6.31
N LEU A 405 21.09 -4.64 5.62
CA LEU A 405 20.19 -3.74 4.89
C LEU A 405 19.47 -2.79 5.85
N ILE A 406 18.91 -3.28 6.97
CA ILE A 406 18.24 -2.43 7.95
C ILE A 406 19.22 -1.53 8.72
N SER A 407 20.46 -1.99 8.96
CA SER A 407 21.53 -1.17 9.55
C SER A 407 21.93 -0.02 8.62
N ALA A 408 22.07 -0.30 7.33
CA ALA A 408 22.32 0.71 6.31
C ALA A 408 21.16 1.70 6.20
N GLN A 409 19.92 1.20 6.24
CA GLN A 409 18.72 2.02 6.18
C GLN A 409 18.66 3.01 7.35
N TYR A 410 18.96 2.55 8.57
CA TYR A 410 19.02 3.44 9.74
C TYR A 410 20.05 4.57 9.57
N LEU A 411 21.24 4.25 9.04
CA LEU A 411 22.29 5.24 8.78
C LEU A 411 21.86 6.24 7.70
N THR A 412 21.22 5.79 6.63
CA THR A 412 20.65 6.68 5.60
C THR A 412 19.59 7.62 6.17
N LEU A 413 18.71 7.14 7.06
CA LEU A 413 17.69 7.96 7.72
C LEU A 413 18.25 8.96 8.74
N ASP A 414 19.50 8.80 9.19
CA ASP A 414 20.18 9.79 10.04
C ASP A 414 20.40 11.13 9.32
N HIS A 415 20.33 11.09 7.99
CA HIS A 415 20.39 12.27 7.12
C HIS A 415 19.01 12.78 6.69
N ALA A 416 17.92 12.15 7.16
CA ALA A 416 16.58 12.51 6.71
C ALA A 416 16.14 13.85 7.29
N ASP A 417 15.55 14.69 6.43
CA ASP A 417 14.99 15.97 6.84
C ASP A 417 13.76 15.75 7.71
N GLN A 418 13.90 15.97 9.01
CA GLN A 418 12.83 15.76 10.00
C GLN A 418 11.73 16.82 9.89
N ASP A 419 12.00 17.93 9.21
CA ASP A 419 11.09 19.08 9.09
C ASP A 419 10.50 19.20 7.66
N ALA A 420 10.70 18.20 6.80
CA ALA A 420 10.13 18.17 5.45
C ALA A 420 8.58 18.25 5.49
N GLU A 421 8.01 19.11 4.64
CA GLU A 421 6.56 19.34 4.53
C GLU A 421 5.82 18.12 3.98
#